data_AF-A0A940UE04-F1
#
_entry.id   AF-A0A940UE04-F1
#
_cell.length_a   1.000
_cell.length_b   1.000
_cell.length_c   1.000
_cell.angle_alpha   90.00
_cell.angle_beta   90.00
_cell.angle_gamma   90.00
#
_symmetry.space_group_name_H-M   'P 1'
#
loop_
_entity.id
_entity.type
_entity.pdbx_description
1 polymer ?
#
loop_
_entity_poly.entity_id
_entity_poly.type
_entity_poly.pdbx_seq_one_letter_code
_entity_poly.pdbx_strand_id
1 'polypeptide(L)'
;MRAALLILSDRGARGERADASGPALESWLDRRGVTTSRCEVIADEAGLITARLREWADSSAFDLILTCGGTGVSPRDVTPDATLPVLDRLIPGFGEVMRAASLQKTPHAMISRAIAGIRGQTLIINLPGSPKGAVENLEAVWPAVSHAVAKLQGDPEECGQPDAATLKPLQAVSFVAKSGTGKTTLLEKVIAELKGRGWRVGVIKHDAHRFDIDHPGKDSYRLSAAGADTMLISSPEKLALIKRHGDSPPLRELIATYFGDVDIVLTEGFKQGDLPKIEVHRSERSATLICRGENHDPTLIAIASDAGLEADVPLFDLNDAAGIAGFIVAKFLAQ
;
A
#
# COMPACT_ATOMS: atom_id res chain seq x y z
N MET A 1 -5.14 7.30 -18.03
CA MET A 1 -6.55 7.13 -17.62
C MET A 1 -7.30 8.42 -17.90
N ARG A 2 -8.45 8.34 -18.57
CA ARG A 2 -9.38 9.46 -18.87
C ARG A 2 -10.62 9.31 -18.01
N ALA A 3 -10.94 10.34 -17.22
CA ALA A 3 -12.09 10.35 -16.33
C ALA A 3 -13.19 11.32 -16.81
N ALA A 4 -14.44 10.97 -16.52
CA ALA A 4 -15.58 11.88 -16.59
C ALA A 4 -16.27 12.02 -15.23
N LEU A 5 -16.75 13.22 -14.93
CA LEU A 5 -17.49 13.54 -13.71
C LEU A 5 -18.94 13.88 -14.05
N LEU A 6 -19.88 13.18 -13.44
CA LEU A 6 -21.31 13.46 -13.55
C LEU A 6 -21.85 13.89 -12.17
N ILE A 7 -22.07 15.19 -12.00
CA ILE A 7 -22.56 15.78 -10.76
C ILE A 7 -24.09 15.79 -10.79
N LEU A 8 -24.70 15.28 -9.74
CA LEU A 8 -26.14 15.05 -9.64
C LEU A 8 -26.72 15.97 -8.58
N SER A 9 -27.46 16.98 -9.04
CA SER A 9 -28.01 18.03 -8.18
C SER A 9 -29.11 18.80 -8.90
N ASP A 10 -30.35 18.62 -8.45
CA ASP A 10 -31.50 19.42 -8.91
C ASP A 10 -31.25 20.94 -8.85
N ARG A 11 -30.64 21.42 -7.76
CA ARG A 11 -30.31 22.84 -7.59
C ARG A 11 -29.15 23.28 -8.47
N GLY A 12 -28.18 22.42 -8.68
CA GLY A 12 -27.04 22.68 -9.57
C GLY A 12 -27.49 22.79 -11.02
N ALA A 13 -28.35 21.87 -11.47
CA ALA A 13 -28.91 21.88 -12.82
C ALA A 13 -29.76 23.12 -13.12
N ARG A 14 -30.41 23.71 -12.11
CA ARG A 14 -31.13 24.99 -12.22
C ARG A 14 -30.26 26.24 -12.05
N GLY A 15 -28.97 26.09 -11.78
CA GLY A 15 -28.05 27.22 -11.52
C GLY A 15 -28.26 27.90 -10.16
N GLU A 16 -29.05 27.29 -9.26
CA GLU A 16 -29.36 27.84 -7.93
C GLU A 16 -28.25 27.59 -6.91
N ARG A 17 -27.32 26.68 -7.21
CA ARG A 17 -26.18 26.34 -6.36
C ARG A 17 -24.95 26.01 -7.20
N ALA A 18 -23.85 26.69 -6.91
CA ALA A 18 -22.55 26.35 -7.49
C ALA A 18 -22.09 24.95 -7.04
N ASP A 19 -21.60 24.16 -7.98
CA ASP A 19 -20.98 22.87 -7.68
C ASP A 19 -19.59 23.07 -7.06
N ALA A 20 -19.33 22.33 -5.99
CA ALA A 20 -18.03 22.29 -5.32
C ALA A 20 -17.40 20.89 -5.37
N SER A 21 -18.16 19.87 -5.76
CA SER A 21 -17.70 18.48 -5.77
C SER A 21 -16.90 18.16 -7.03
N GLY A 22 -17.33 18.66 -8.20
CA GLY A 22 -16.58 18.57 -9.45
C GLY A 22 -15.17 19.12 -9.32
N PRO A 23 -14.97 20.40 -8.92
CA PRO A 23 -13.64 20.98 -8.74
C PRO A 23 -12.78 20.23 -7.72
N ALA A 24 -13.38 19.71 -6.64
CA ALA A 24 -12.65 18.94 -5.63
C ALA A 24 -12.14 17.60 -6.18
N LEU A 25 -12.97 16.89 -6.95
CA LEU A 25 -12.61 15.64 -7.60
C LEU A 25 -11.58 15.87 -8.72
N GLU A 26 -11.74 16.90 -9.53
CA GLU A 26 -10.76 17.30 -10.56
C GLU A 26 -9.39 17.56 -9.95
N SER A 27 -9.31 18.39 -8.90
CA SER A 27 -8.05 18.67 -8.21
C SER A 27 -7.42 17.41 -7.60
N TRP A 28 -8.25 16.49 -7.11
CA TRP A 28 -7.76 15.25 -6.52
C TRP A 28 -7.22 14.25 -7.56
N LEU A 29 -7.88 14.18 -8.72
CA LEU A 29 -7.48 13.35 -9.87
C LEU A 29 -6.24 13.89 -10.58
N ASP A 30 -6.17 15.22 -10.77
CA ASP A 30 -5.04 15.89 -11.43
C ASP A 30 -3.72 15.63 -10.71
N ARG A 31 -3.74 15.70 -9.37
CA ARG A 31 -2.58 15.34 -8.52
C ARG A 31 -2.10 13.89 -8.68
N ARG A 32 -2.88 13.04 -9.34
CA ARG A 32 -2.59 11.62 -9.61
C ARG A 32 -2.41 11.33 -11.11
N GLY A 33 -2.25 12.38 -11.93
CA GLY A 33 -2.02 12.25 -13.36
C GLY A 33 -3.23 11.74 -14.15
N VAL A 34 -4.45 11.85 -13.60
CA VAL A 34 -5.68 11.47 -14.29
C VAL A 34 -6.32 12.70 -14.91
N THR A 35 -6.52 12.65 -16.22
CA THR A 35 -7.15 13.74 -16.97
C THR A 35 -8.66 13.64 -16.85
N THR A 36 -9.29 14.64 -16.24
CA THR A 36 -10.75 14.80 -16.30
C THR A 36 -11.12 15.47 -17.62
N SER A 37 -11.61 14.68 -18.57
CA SER A 37 -11.91 15.16 -19.92
C SER A 37 -13.31 15.77 -20.04
N ARG A 38 -14.19 15.50 -19.07
CA ARG A 38 -15.55 16.04 -19.03
C ARG A 38 -16.08 16.12 -17.61
N CYS A 39 -16.72 17.24 -17.27
CA CYS A 39 -17.45 17.44 -16.02
C CYS A 39 -18.81 18.06 -16.35
N GLU A 40 -19.90 17.43 -15.92
CA GLU A 40 -21.26 17.87 -16.25
C GLU A 40 -22.18 17.78 -15.04
N VAL A 41 -23.04 18.78 -14.88
CA VAL A 41 -24.06 18.83 -13.82
C VAL A 41 -25.43 18.56 -14.44
N ILE A 42 -26.16 17.55 -13.94
CA ILE A 42 -27.53 17.23 -14.37
C ILE A 42 -28.48 17.09 -13.18
N ALA A 43 -29.79 17.11 -13.46
CA ALA A 43 -30.82 16.91 -12.45
C ALA A 43 -30.89 15.44 -12.00
N ASP A 44 -31.48 15.20 -10.82
CA ASP A 44 -31.63 13.88 -10.21
C ASP A 44 -32.77 13.07 -10.86
N GLU A 45 -32.68 12.90 -12.19
CA GLU A 45 -33.67 12.22 -13.02
C GLU A 45 -33.09 10.90 -13.56
N ALA A 46 -33.67 9.77 -13.17
CA ALA A 46 -33.12 8.44 -13.48
C ALA A 46 -32.90 8.21 -14.99
N GLY A 47 -33.80 8.71 -15.84
CA GLY A 47 -33.66 8.63 -17.29
C GLY A 47 -32.47 9.41 -17.84
N LEU A 48 -32.22 10.62 -17.32
CA LEU A 48 -31.07 11.45 -17.74
C LEU A 48 -29.76 10.82 -17.30
N ILE A 49 -29.69 10.33 -16.06
CA ILE A 49 -28.51 9.66 -15.51
C ILE A 49 -28.20 8.40 -16.33
N THR A 50 -29.20 7.55 -16.57
CA THR A 50 -29.06 6.31 -17.36
C THR A 50 -28.55 6.60 -18.77
N ALA A 51 -29.17 7.57 -19.45
CA ALA A 51 -28.78 7.94 -20.81
C ALA A 51 -27.34 8.44 -20.86
N ARG A 52 -26.95 9.27 -19.88
CA ARG A 52 -25.62 9.86 -19.84
C ARG A 52 -24.53 8.84 -19.55
N LEU A 53 -24.75 7.94 -18.59
CA LEU A 53 -23.81 6.88 -18.26
C LEU A 53 -23.60 5.94 -19.45
N ARG A 54 -24.67 5.61 -20.20
CA ARG A 54 -24.57 4.81 -21.44
C ARG A 54 -23.78 5.54 -22.52
N GLU A 55 -24.17 6.78 -22.83
CA GLU A 55 -23.48 7.61 -23.83
C GLU A 55 -21.96 7.66 -23.56
N TRP A 56 -21.58 7.97 -22.32
CA TRP A 56 -20.17 8.13 -21.96
C TRP A 56 -19.40 6.82 -21.97
N ALA A 57 -19.94 5.75 -21.38
CA ALA A 57 -19.26 4.46 -21.37
C ALA A 57 -19.14 3.86 -22.78
N ASP A 58 -20.18 3.98 -23.61
CA ASP A 58 -20.20 3.39 -24.95
C ASP A 58 -19.34 4.19 -25.96
N SER A 59 -19.05 5.46 -25.67
CA SER A 59 -18.22 6.30 -26.55
C SER A 59 -16.75 5.89 -26.62
N SER A 60 -16.27 5.02 -25.71
CA SER A 60 -14.84 4.71 -25.54
C SER A 60 -13.97 5.94 -25.21
N ALA A 61 -14.57 7.08 -24.86
CA ALA A 61 -13.86 8.30 -24.52
C ALA A 61 -13.34 8.33 -23.07
N PHE A 62 -13.89 7.49 -22.20
CA PHE A 62 -13.58 7.49 -20.77
C PHE A 62 -13.31 6.08 -20.25
N ASP A 63 -12.27 5.97 -19.43
CA ASP A 63 -11.89 4.73 -18.76
C ASP A 63 -12.54 4.65 -17.37
N LEU A 64 -12.83 5.82 -16.77
CA LEU A 64 -13.46 5.98 -15.46
C LEU A 64 -14.60 7.02 -15.54
N ILE A 65 -15.77 6.68 -15.01
CA ILE A 65 -16.88 7.61 -14.80
C ILE A 65 -17.18 7.68 -13.30
N LEU A 66 -17.14 8.88 -12.75
CA LEU A 66 -17.52 9.14 -11.36
C LEU A 66 -18.83 9.91 -11.34
N THR A 67 -19.85 9.38 -10.68
CA THR A 67 -21.03 10.18 -10.36
C THR A 67 -20.90 10.74 -8.95
N CYS A 68 -21.48 11.91 -8.69
CA CYS A 68 -21.43 12.52 -7.36
C CYS A 68 -22.81 13.06 -6.96
N GLY A 69 -23.43 12.45 -5.95
CA GLY A 69 -24.76 12.82 -5.47
C GLY A 69 -25.83 11.75 -5.71
N GLY A 70 -27.00 11.92 -5.08
CA GLY A 70 -28.18 11.07 -5.28
C GLY A 70 -28.04 9.63 -4.76
N THR A 71 -27.14 9.35 -3.80
CA THR A 71 -26.85 7.99 -3.29
C THR A 71 -27.45 7.68 -1.92
N GLY A 72 -28.23 8.58 -1.34
CA GLY A 72 -28.89 8.37 -0.05
C GLY A 72 -30.19 7.59 -0.14
N VAL A 73 -31.10 7.87 0.80
CA VAL A 73 -32.44 7.24 0.91
C VAL A 73 -33.59 8.22 0.66
N SER A 74 -33.29 9.46 0.26
CA SER A 74 -34.30 10.44 -0.11
C SER A 74 -35.06 9.98 -1.36
N PRO A 75 -36.33 10.33 -1.56
CA PRO A 75 -37.06 10.02 -2.79
C PRO A 75 -36.41 10.55 -4.09
N ARG A 76 -35.55 11.57 -3.98
CA ARG A 76 -34.77 12.11 -5.11
C ARG A 76 -33.40 11.42 -5.29
N ASP A 77 -32.94 10.64 -4.32
CA ASP A 77 -31.69 9.89 -4.43
C ASP A 77 -31.93 8.68 -5.34
N VAL A 78 -31.69 8.81 -6.64
CA VAL A 78 -31.98 7.77 -7.66
C VAL A 78 -30.73 7.27 -8.38
N THR A 79 -29.54 7.76 -8.02
CA THR A 79 -28.29 7.49 -8.74
C THR A 79 -27.94 6.00 -8.81
N PRO A 80 -27.99 5.23 -7.70
CA PRO A 80 -27.69 3.80 -7.75
C PRO A 80 -28.72 3.03 -8.59
N ASP A 81 -29.99 3.41 -8.53
CA ASP A 81 -31.09 2.78 -9.29
C ASP A 81 -30.96 3.06 -10.80
N ALA A 82 -30.44 4.24 -11.18
CA ALA A 82 -30.13 4.59 -12.55
C ALA A 82 -28.80 3.97 -13.03
N THR A 83 -27.84 3.76 -12.13
CA THR A 83 -26.53 3.18 -12.46
C THR A 83 -26.63 1.68 -12.66
N LEU A 84 -27.31 0.95 -11.77
CA LEU A 84 -27.38 -0.51 -11.78
C LEU A 84 -27.80 -1.13 -13.13
N PRO A 85 -28.86 -0.68 -13.83
CA PRO A 85 -29.28 -1.22 -15.13
C PRO A 85 -28.38 -0.80 -16.31
N VAL A 86 -27.38 0.05 -16.08
CA VAL A 86 -26.37 0.42 -17.07
C VAL A 86 -25.17 -0.52 -17.03
N LEU A 87 -24.89 -1.13 -15.89
CA LEU A 87 -23.73 -1.99 -15.67
C LEU A 87 -23.91 -3.36 -16.34
N ASP A 88 -22.84 -3.84 -16.98
CA ASP A 88 -22.71 -5.23 -17.41
C ASP A 88 -22.38 -6.14 -16.22
N ARG A 89 -21.60 -5.61 -15.27
CA ARG A 89 -21.19 -6.33 -14.06
C ARG A 89 -21.09 -5.40 -12.86
N LEU A 90 -21.77 -5.75 -11.77
CA LEU A 90 -21.64 -5.07 -10.48
C LEU A 90 -20.34 -5.47 -9.80
N ILE A 91 -19.65 -4.53 -9.16
CA ILE A 91 -18.50 -4.79 -8.28
C ILE A 91 -18.89 -4.40 -6.83
N PRO A 92 -19.49 -5.33 -6.04
CA PRO A 92 -20.04 -4.99 -4.73
C PRO A 92 -18.97 -4.50 -3.73
N GLY A 93 -17.74 -4.99 -3.84
CA GLY A 93 -16.63 -4.64 -2.96
C GLY A 93 -16.31 -3.14 -2.89
N PHE A 94 -16.53 -2.38 -3.97
CA PHE A 94 -16.37 -0.92 -3.94
C PHE A 94 -17.37 -0.26 -3.00
N GLY A 95 -18.64 -0.64 -3.08
CA GLY A 95 -19.69 -0.12 -2.19
C GLY A 95 -19.43 -0.48 -0.73
N GLU A 96 -18.92 -1.69 -0.48
CA GLU A 96 -18.54 -2.18 0.85
C GLU A 96 -17.40 -1.35 1.46
N VAL A 97 -16.30 -1.17 0.71
CA VAL A 97 -15.13 -0.38 1.16
C VAL A 97 -15.51 1.09 1.38
N MET A 98 -16.27 1.69 0.46
CA MET A 98 -16.75 3.08 0.59
C MET A 98 -17.59 3.28 1.86
N ARG A 99 -18.54 2.37 2.13
CA ARG A 99 -19.34 2.40 3.36
C ARG A 99 -18.49 2.18 4.60
N ALA A 100 -17.58 1.19 4.58
CA ALA A 100 -16.70 0.89 5.71
C ALA A 100 -15.80 2.08 6.07
N ALA A 101 -15.17 2.72 5.08
CA ALA A 101 -14.34 3.90 5.27
C ALA A 101 -15.14 5.09 5.81
N SER A 102 -16.38 5.27 5.32
CA SER A 102 -17.27 6.33 5.79
C SER A 102 -17.82 6.06 7.21
N LEU A 103 -18.04 4.80 7.58
CA LEU A 103 -18.52 4.39 8.92
C LEU A 103 -17.53 4.72 10.03
N GLN A 104 -16.23 4.77 9.73
CA GLN A 104 -15.21 5.25 10.68
C GLN A 104 -15.38 6.73 11.04
N LYS A 105 -16.15 7.49 10.24
CA LYS A 105 -16.33 8.94 10.39
C LYS A 105 -17.74 9.30 10.85
N THR A 106 -18.75 8.56 10.38
CA THR A 106 -20.14 8.79 10.76
C THR A 106 -20.97 7.52 10.68
N PRO A 107 -21.81 7.22 11.70
CA PRO A 107 -22.70 6.07 11.65
C PRO A 107 -23.72 6.16 10.51
N HIS A 108 -24.06 7.38 10.05
CA HIS A 108 -25.03 7.57 8.96
C HIS A 108 -24.55 7.00 7.62
N ALA A 109 -23.25 6.69 7.47
CA ALA A 109 -22.73 6.05 6.27
C ALA A 109 -23.42 4.73 5.91
N MET A 110 -24.03 4.03 6.88
CA MET A 110 -24.74 2.77 6.65
C MET A 110 -25.90 2.88 5.66
N ILE A 111 -26.51 4.06 5.50
CA ILE A 111 -27.66 4.24 4.60
C ILE A 111 -27.25 4.58 3.15
N SER A 112 -25.95 4.73 2.88
CA SER A 112 -25.47 4.99 1.53
C SER A 112 -25.72 3.79 0.61
N ARG A 113 -26.37 4.04 -0.51
CA ARG A 113 -26.66 3.06 -1.55
C ARG A 113 -25.66 3.12 -2.71
N ALA A 114 -24.55 3.84 -2.55
CA ALA A 114 -23.51 3.95 -3.58
C ALA A 114 -23.02 2.56 -4.06
N ILE A 115 -22.93 2.40 -5.38
CA ILE A 115 -22.44 1.20 -6.04
C ILE A 115 -21.32 1.54 -7.03
N ALA A 116 -20.60 0.51 -7.49
CA ALA A 116 -19.71 0.61 -8.62
C ALA A 116 -19.83 -0.63 -9.51
N GLY A 117 -19.46 -0.49 -10.77
CA GLY A 117 -19.39 -1.63 -11.68
C GLY A 117 -18.84 -1.26 -13.05
N ILE A 118 -18.96 -2.21 -13.96
CA ILE A 118 -18.34 -2.17 -15.28
C ILE A 118 -19.43 -2.00 -16.34
N ARG A 119 -19.15 -1.18 -17.34
CA ARG A 119 -19.85 -1.18 -18.64
C ARG A 119 -18.82 -1.15 -19.76
N GLY A 120 -18.79 -2.18 -20.60
CA GLY A 120 -17.77 -2.37 -21.62
C GLY A 120 -16.37 -2.35 -20.99
N GLN A 121 -15.57 -1.36 -21.35
CA GLN A 121 -14.22 -1.14 -20.83
C GLN A 121 -14.14 0.02 -19.82
N THR A 122 -15.27 0.50 -19.33
CA THR A 122 -15.36 1.67 -18.44
C THR A 122 -15.79 1.25 -17.04
N LEU A 123 -15.05 1.72 -16.04
CA LEU A 123 -15.42 1.61 -14.63
C LEU A 123 -16.34 2.78 -14.23
N ILE A 124 -17.46 2.49 -13.59
CA ILE A 124 -18.42 3.49 -13.09
C ILE A 124 -18.50 3.39 -11.58
N ILE A 125 -18.33 4.52 -10.86
CA ILE A 125 -18.37 4.58 -9.38
C ILE A 125 -19.32 5.70 -8.95
N ASN A 126 -20.27 5.39 -8.07
CA ASN A 126 -21.09 6.41 -7.43
C ASN A 126 -20.43 6.94 -6.15
N LEU A 127 -20.25 8.25 -6.06
CA LEU A 127 -19.68 8.95 -4.91
C LEU A 127 -20.74 9.77 -4.16
N PRO A 128 -20.55 10.02 -2.84
CA PRO A 128 -21.43 10.89 -2.07
C PRO A 128 -21.46 12.33 -2.60
N GLY A 129 -22.56 13.05 -2.38
CA GLY A 129 -22.76 14.39 -2.95
C GLY A 129 -21.92 15.53 -2.35
N SER A 130 -21.36 15.37 -1.15
CA SER A 130 -20.51 16.40 -0.54
C SER A 130 -19.07 16.34 -1.08
N PRO A 131 -18.39 17.48 -1.32
CA PRO A 131 -17.03 17.47 -1.88
C PRO A 131 -16.05 16.63 -1.07
N LYS A 132 -16.11 16.79 0.27
CA LYS A 132 -15.29 16.00 1.20
C LYS A 132 -15.62 14.50 1.11
N GLY A 133 -16.90 14.14 1.19
CA GLY A 133 -17.32 12.74 1.13
C GLY A 133 -16.97 12.06 -0.19
N ALA A 134 -17.09 12.78 -1.31
CA ALA A 134 -16.73 12.30 -2.63
C ALA A 134 -15.23 11.95 -2.72
N VAL A 135 -14.37 12.89 -2.32
CA VAL A 135 -12.91 12.70 -2.32
C VAL A 135 -12.50 11.58 -1.39
N GLU A 136 -13.03 11.53 -0.16
CA GLU A 136 -12.69 10.50 0.82
C GLU A 136 -13.15 9.10 0.40
N ASN A 137 -14.30 8.98 -0.27
CA ASN A 137 -14.78 7.69 -0.79
C ASN A 137 -13.95 7.24 -1.99
N LEU A 138 -13.62 8.16 -2.90
CA LEU A 138 -12.74 7.86 -4.03
C LEU A 138 -11.36 7.44 -3.54
N GLU A 139 -10.80 8.12 -2.55
CA GLU A 139 -9.52 7.78 -1.93
C GLU A 139 -9.52 6.37 -1.34
N ALA A 140 -10.60 5.97 -0.65
CA ALA A 140 -10.71 4.64 -0.04
C ALA A 140 -10.67 3.50 -1.07
N VAL A 141 -11.21 3.71 -2.27
CA VAL A 141 -11.25 2.68 -3.33
C VAL A 141 -10.17 2.85 -4.39
N TRP A 142 -9.44 3.97 -4.38
CA TRP A 142 -8.42 4.30 -5.38
C TRP A 142 -7.37 3.22 -5.61
N PRO A 143 -6.87 2.51 -4.56
CA PRO A 143 -5.88 1.45 -4.77
C PRO A 143 -6.33 0.38 -5.78
N ALA A 144 -7.63 0.12 -5.88
CA ALA A 144 -8.20 -0.84 -6.82
C ALA A 144 -8.58 -0.24 -8.19
N VAL A 145 -8.74 1.08 -8.29
CA VAL A 145 -9.25 1.76 -9.50
C VAL A 145 -8.27 1.59 -10.68
N SER A 146 -6.99 1.83 -10.45
CA SER A 146 -5.98 1.78 -11.52
C SER A 146 -5.85 0.37 -12.11
N HIS A 147 -5.81 -0.65 -11.25
CA HIS A 147 -5.76 -2.04 -11.69
C HIS A 147 -7.05 -2.47 -12.41
N ALA A 148 -8.22 -2.13 -11.85
CA ALA A 148 -9.50 -2.46 -12.47
C ALA A 148 -9.59 -1.90 -13.90
N VAL A 149 -9.18 -0.65 -14.10
CA VAL A 149 -9.14 -0.02 -15.43
C VAL A 149 -8.13 -0.72 -16.35
N ALA A 150 -6.92 -1.04 -15.88
CA ALA A 150 -5.92 -1.75 -16.68
C ALA A 150 -6.43 -3.13 -17.17
N LYS A 151 -7.08 -3.90 -16.29
CA LYS A 151 -7.69 -5.19 -16.65
C LYS A 151 -8.80 -5.05 -17.69
N LEU A 152 -9.63 -4.02 -17.58
CA LEU A 152 -10.67 -3.74 -18.57
C LEU A 152 -10.10 -3.39 -19.94
N GLN A 153 -8.91 -2.81 -20.00
CA GLN A 153 -8.20 -2.44 -21.23
C GLN A 153 -7.38 -3.60 -21.82
N GLY A 154 -7.47 -4.81 -21.25
CA GLY A 154 -6.84 -6.02 -21.79
C GLY A 154 -5.42 -6.28 -21.30
N ASP A 155 -5.03 -5.71 -20.16
CA ASP A 155 -3.74 -6.01 -19.53
C ASP A 155 -3.61 -7.51 -19.17
N PRO A 156 -2.65 -8.24 -19.77
CA PRO A 156 -2.50 -9.69 -19.62
C PRO A 156 -1.90 -10.14 -18.28
N GLU A 157 -1.52 -9.23 -17.37
CA GLU A 157 -0.98 -9.63 -16.07
C GLU A 157 -1.95 -10.57 -15.30
N GLU A 158 -1.46 -11.66 -14.70
CA GLU A 158 -2.33 -12.63 -14.02
C GLU A 158 -2.88 -12.08 -12.69
N CYS A 159 -4.18 -12.23 -12.45
CA CYS A 159 -4.78 -11.98 -11.13
C CYS A 159 -4.28 -13.04 -10.13
N GLY A 160 -3.34 -12.66 -9.29
CA GLY A 160 -2.68 -13.52 -8.30
C GLY A 160 -1.54 -12.82 -7.54
N GLN A 161 -1.12 -11.65 -7.99
CA GLN A 161 -0.27 -10.75 -7.25
C GLN A 161 -1.13 -9.58 -6.74
N PRO A 162 -1.17 -9.30 -5.43
CA PRO A 162 -1.97 -8.21 -4.90
C PRO A 162 -1.45 -6.86 -5.42
N ASP A 163 -2.33 -6.03 -5.99
CA ASP A 163 -2.01 -4.64 -6.33
C ASP A 163 -1.80 -3.82 -5.07
N ALA A 164 -0.53 -3.57 -4.79
CA ALA A 164 -0.08 -2.59 -3.85
C ALA A 164 0.21 -1.27 -4.57
N ALA A 165 -0.82 -0.54 -5.00
CA ALA A 165 -0.66 0.87 -5.35
C ALA A 165 -0.67 1.67 -4.03
N THR A 166 0.44 1.98 -3.34
CA THR A 166 1.82 2.21 -3.81
C THR A 166 2.80 1.70 -2.75
N LEU A 167 2.95 0.39 -2.59
CA LEU A 167 4.12 -0.13 -1.87
C LEU A 167 5.19 -0.35 -2.94
N LYS A 168 6.29 0.37 -2.81
CA LYS A 168 7.55 -0.02 -3.45
C LYS A 168 7.67 -1.54 -3.27
N PRO A 169 7.93 -2.35 -4.33
CA PRO A 169 8.08 -3.79 -4.17
C PRO A 169 8.97 -4.04 -2.96
N LEU A 170 8.56 -4.92 -2.04
CA LEU A 170 9.19 -5.06 -0.73
C LEU A 170 10.69 -5.33 -0.89
N GLN A 171 11.48 -4.28 -0.86
CA GLN A 171 12.92 -4.38 -0.97
C GLN A 171 13.40 -4.71 0.43
N ALA A 172 13.45 -6.01 0.75
CA ALA A 172 13.92 -6.47 2.03
C ALA A 172 14.84 -7.67 1.91
N VAL A 173 15.95 -7.64 2.64
CA VAL A 173 16.97 -8.70 2.64
C VAL A 173 17.32 -9.07 4.08
N SER A 174 17.25 -10.35 4.40
CA SER A 174 17.57 -10.87 5.73
C SER A 174 19.01 -11.35 5.79
N PHE A 175 19.76 -10.88 6.78
CA PHE A 175 21.05 -11.43 7.13
C PHE A 175 20.86 -12.51 8.20
N VAL A 176 21.23 -13.74 7.87
CA VAL A 176 21.10 -14.90 8.76
C VAL A 176 22.47 -15.48 9.11
N ALA A 177 22.64 -15.92 10.34
CA ALA A 177 23.90 -16.49 10.81
C ALA A 177 23.69 -17.29 12.09
N LYS A 178 24.68 -18.13 12.45
CA LYS A 178 24.81 -18.65 13.82
C LYS A 178 25.28 -17.52 14.74
N SER A 179 24.96 -17.62 16.04
CA SER A 179 25.36 -16.58 17.01
C SER A 179 26.89 -16.42 17.03
N GLY A 180 27.37 -15.18 17.14
CA GLY A 180 28.82 -14.89 17.19
C GLY A 180 29.57 -14.93 15.85
N THR A 181 28.86 -14.99 14.71
CA THR A 181 29.48 -15.07 13.36
C THR A 181 29.88 -13.69 12.78
N GLY A 182 29.63 -12.59 13.50
CA GLY A 182 29.95 -11.23 13.03
C GLY A 182 28.90 -10.60 12.10
N LYS A 183 27.66 -11.12 12.13
CA LYS A 183 26.55 -10.63 11.31
C LYS A 183 26.30 -9.12 11.46
N THR A 184 26.24 -8.62 12.69
CA THR A 184 26.02 -7.18 12.95
C THR A 184 27.17 -6.35 12.37
N THR A 185 28.42 -6.81 12.50
CA THR A 185 29.59 -6.13 11.92
C THR A 185 29.54 -6.07 10.39
N LEU A 186 29.13 -7.14 9.73
CA LEU A 186 28.93 -7.12 8.28
C LEU A 186 27.78 -6.19 7.88
N LEU A 187 26.67 -6.27 8.61
CA LEU A 187 25.47 -5.47 8.36
C LEU A 187 25.77 -3.96 8.47
N GLU A 188 26.51 -3.55 9.50
CA GLU A 188 26.99 -2.17 9.67
C GLU A 188 27.78 -1.67 8.44
N LYS A 189 28.72 -2.49 7.95
CA LYS A 189 29.52 -2.14 6.76
C LYS A 189 28.66 -2.05 5.49
N VAL A 190 27.74 -2.98 5.30
CA VAL A 190 26.81 -2.96 4.15
C VAL A 190 25.88 -1.74 4.21
N ILE A 191 25.38 -1.37 5.40
CA ILE A 191 24.60 -0.15 5.59
C ILE A 191 25.44 1.07 5.19
N ALA A 192 26.69 1.16 5.66
CA ALA A 192 27.58 2.27 5.31
C ALA A 192 27.80 2.37 3.79
N GLU A 193 28.01 1.25 3.10
CA GLU A 193 28.15 1.18 1.65
C GLU A 193 26.87 1.64 0.91
N LEU A 194 25.69 1.16 1.32
CA LEU A 194 24.42 1.56 0.71
C LEU A 194 24.11 3.05 0.94
N LYS A 195 24.35 3.55 2.16
CA LYS A 195 24.22 4.96 2.51
C LYS A 195 25.18 5.83 1.69
N GLY A 196 26.43 5.39 1.53
CA GLY A 196 27.44 6.07 0.70
C GLY A 196 27.05 6.18 -0.77
N ARG A 197 26.19 5.27 -1.26
CA ARG A 197 25.62 5.28 -2.61
C ARG A 197 24.29 6.05 -2.72
N GLY A 198 23.84 6.70 -1.65
CA GLY A 198 22.65 7.56 -1.64
C GLY A 198 21.32 6.86 -1.31
N TRP A 199 21.33 5.57 -0.98
CA TRP A 199 20.10 4.84 -0.66
C TRP A 199 19.61 5.13 0.78
N ARG A 200 18.28 5.15 0.98
CA ARG A 200 17.67 5.16 2.31
C ARG A 200 17.50 3.72 2.78
N VAL A 201 18.00 3.41 3.98
CA VAL A 201 18.07 2.04 4.51
C VAL A 201 17.33 1.97 5.83
N GLY A 202 16.38 1.05 5.94
CA GLY A 202 15.73 0.66 7.19
C GLY A 202 16.37 -0.60 7.78
N VAL A 203 16.31 -0.77 9.10
CA VAL A 203 16.84 -1.97 9.77
C VAL A 203 15.82 -2.54 10.75
N ILE A 204 15.58 -3.85 10.68
CA ILE A 204 14.77 -4.59 11.67
C ILE A 204 15.65 -5.64 12.34
N LYS A 205 15.82 -5.53 13.65
CA LYS A 205 16.50 -6.56 14.45
C LYS A 205 15.47 -7.42 15.16
N HIS A 206 15.54 -8.73 14.97
CA HIS A 206 14.70 -9.67 15.72
C HIS A 206 15.42 -10.12 16.99
N ASP A 207 14.87 -9.78 18.15
CA ASP A 207 15.28 -10.36 19.42
C ASP A 207 14.28 -11.46 19.80
N ALA A 208 14.79 -12.68 20.02
CA ALA A 208 13.95 -13.80 20.46
C ALA A 208 13.64 -13.72 21.96
N HIS A 209 14.29 -12.82 22.69
CA HIS A 209 14.09 -12.57 24.10
C HIS A 209 13.47 -11.18 24.28
N ARG A 210 12.58 -11.05 25.26
CA ARG A 210 11.84 -9.82 25.57
C ARG A 210 12.79 -8.62 25.64
N PHE A 211 12.62 -7.66 24.73
CA PHE A 211 13.41 -6.43 24.68
C PHE A 211 12.63 -5.29 25.33
N ASP A 212 13.28 -4.52 26.19
CA ASP A 212 12.75 -3.28 26.73
C ASP A 212 13.68 -2.12 26.36
N ILE A 213 13.12 -1.11 25.70
CA ILE A 213 13.83 0.13 25.34
C ILE A 213 13.52 1.25 26.33
N ASP A 214 12.42 1.13 27.08
CA ASP A 214 11.93 2.14 27.99
C ASP A 214 12.32 1.76 29.42
N HIS A 215 12.95 2.68 30.12
CA HIS A 215 13.55 2.39 31.42
C HIS A 215 12.83 3.15 32.54
N PRO A 216 12.71 2.55 33.74
CA PRO A 216 12.16 3.24 34.91
C PRO A 216 12.81 4.61 35.14
N GLY A 217 11.98 5.64 35.37
CA GLY A 217 12.42 7.01 35.63
C GLY A 217 12.28 7.97 34.44
N LYS A 218 11.87 7.51 33.26
CA LYS A 218 11.42 8.37 32.15
C LYS A 218 9.91 8.55 32.16
N ASP A 219 9.43 9.68 31.66
CA ASP A 219 7.99 9.94 31.54
C ASP A 219 7.32 8.97 30.57
N SER A 220 8.02 8.56 29.50
CA SER A 220 7.60 7.50 28.58
C SER A 220 7.28 6.19 29.31
N TYR A 221 8.15 5.80 30.24
CA TYR A 221 7.98 4.58 31.02
C TYR A 221 6.76 4.68 31.92
N ARG A 222 6.59 5.83 32.60
CA ARG A 222 5.44 6.07 33.48
C ARG A 222 4.11 6.04 32.73
N LEU A 223 4.06 6.64 31.54
CA LEU A 223 2.87 6.66 30.68
C LEU A 223 2.55 5.27 30.12
N SER A 224 3.57 4.52 29.68
CA SER A 224 3.41 3.13 29.25
C SER A 224 2.94 2.23 30.40
N ALA A 225 3.51 2.39 31.59
CA ALA A 225 3.11 1.65 32.79
C ALA A 225 1.69 2.01 33.27
N ALA A 226 1.22 3.23 32.99
CA ALA A 226 -0.15 3.66 33.25
C ALA A 226 -1.19 3.03 32.31
N GLY A 227 -0.74 2.32 31.25
CA GLY A 227 -1.61 1.59 30.34
C GLY A 227 -1.73 2.18 28.93
N ALA A 228 -0.83 3.08 28.52
CA ALA A 228 -0.80 3.52 27.13
C ALA A 228 -0.40 2.36 26.20
N ASP A 229 -1.29 1.99 25.27
CA ASP A 229 -1.02 0.95 24.25
C ASP A 229 -0.04 1.42 23.18
N THR A 230 0.01 2.73 22.93
CA THR A 230 0.92 3.39 21.99
C THR A 230 1.57 4.59 22.66
N MET A 231 2.89 4.58 22.74
CA MET A 231 3.71 5.69 23.22
C MET A 231 4.55 6.25 22.06
N LEU A 232 4.40 7.53 21.79
CA LEU A 232 5.15 8.25 20.74
C LEU A 232 5.94 9.40 21.36
N ILE A 233 7.25 9.38 21.16
CA ILE A 233 8.16 10.46 21.56
C ILE A 233 8.63 11.13 20.27
N SER A 234 8.43 12.44 20.15
CA SER A 234 8.80 13.21 18.97
C SER A 234 9.69 14.40 19.34
N SER A 235 10.74 14.61 18.55
CA SER A 235 11.55 15.83 18.53
C SER A 235 11.83 16.23 17.08
N PRO A 236 12.41 17.41 16.80
CA PRO A 236 12.75 17.82 15.43
C PRO A 236 13.72 16.87 14.70
N GLU A 237 14.53 16.11 15.44
CA GLU A 237 15.60 15.26 14.88
C GLU A 237 15.26 13.77 14.91
N LYS A 238 14.36 13.33 15.79
CA LYS A 238 14.09 11.91 16.00
C LYS A 238 12.68 11.64 16.52
N LEU A 239 12.22 10.44 16.20
CA LEU A 239 10.96 9.88 16.68
C LEU A 239 11.24 8.50 17.28
N ALA A 240 10.63 8.21 18.43
CA ALA A 240 10.62 6.87 19.02
C ALA A 240 9.18 6.43 19.23
N LEU A 241 8.85 5.22 18.74
CA LEU A 241 7.54 4.62 18.87
C LEU A 241 7.66 3.32 19.66
N ILE A 242 6.83 3.20 20.70
CA ILE A 242 6.66 1.97 21.49
C ILE A 242 5.20 1.57 21.34
N LYS A 243 4.94 0.40 20.75
CA LYS A 243 3.59 -0.18 20.67
C LYS A 243 3.55 -1.52 21.38
N ARG A 244 2.58 -1.65 22.29
CA ARG A 244 2.24 -2.95 22.89
C ARG A 244 1.40 -3.73 21.90
N HIS A 245 1.71 -5.01 21.75
CA HIS A 245 0.98 -5.95 20.91
C HIS A 245 0.80 -7.26 21.70
N GLY A 246 -0.34 -7.92 21.51
CA GLY A 246 -0.60 -9.22 22.12
C GLY A 246 0.27 -10.31 21.48
N ASP A 247 0.27 -10.33 20.14
CA ASP A 247 1.08 -11.23 19.31
C ASP A 247 2.03 -10.43 18.43
N SER A 248 3.20 -11.00 18.12
CA SER A 248 4.19 -10.34 17.26
C SER A 248 3.65 -10.20 15.83
N PRO A 249 3.56 -8.98 15.28
CA PRO A 249 3.06 -8.79 13.91
C PRO A 249 3.98 -9.46 12.88
N PRO A 250 3.45 -9.96 11.76
CA PRO A 250 4.27 -10.50 10.69
C PRO A 250 5.22 -9.44 10.13
N LEU A 251 6.43 -9.87 9.76
CA LEU A 251 7.51 -8.98 9.31
C LEU A 251 7.09 -8.08 8.12
N ARG A 252 6.33 -8.63 7.17
CA ARG A 252 5.83 -7.86 6.02
C ARG A 252 4.91 -6.70 6.44
N GLU A 253 4.08 -6.90 7.46
CA GLU A 253 3.21 -5.85 8.00
C GLU A 253 4.03 -4.77 8.72
N LEU A 254 5.05 -5.15 9.48
CA LEU A 254 5.98 -4.19 10.11
C LEU A 254 6.67 -3.31 9.06
N ILE A 255 7.15 -3.90 7.96
CA ILE A 255 7.79 -3.16 6.88
C ILE A 255 6.79 -2.21 6.21
N ALA A 256 5.61 -2.70 5.83
CA ALA A 256 4.59 -1.86 5.19
C ALA A 256 4.13 -0.70 6.08
N THR A 257 4.06 -0.91 7.40
CA THR A 257 3.57 0.09 8.36
C THR A 257 4.62 1.14 8.70
N TYR A 258 5.90 0.77 8.82
CA TYR A 258 6.92 1.62 9.44
C TYR A 258 8.07 2.03 8.51
N PHE A 259 8.19 1.42 7.33
CA PHE A 259 9.36 1.59 6.46
C PHE A 259 8.97 2.05 5.04
N GLY A 260 7.85 2.77 4.91
CA GLY A 260 7.40 3.32 3.62
C GLY A 260 8.28 4.46 3.08
N ASP A 261 9.17 5.00 3.90
CA ASP A 261 10.06 6.14 3.61
C ASP A 261 11.50 5.74 3.26
N VAL A 262 11.82 4.44 3.26
CA VAL A 262 13.14 3.91 2.90
C VAL A 262 13.12 3.20 1.55
N ASP A 263 14.31 3.00 0.97
CA ASP A 263 14.44 2.33 -0.32
C ASP A 263 14.63 0.82 -0.18
N ILE A 264 15.21 0.36 0.93
CA ILE A 264 15.41 -1.04 1.29
C ILE A 264 15.38 -1.24 2.80
N VAL A 265 14.88 -2.39 3.26
CA VAL A 265 14.95 -2.84 4.65
C VAL A 265 15.91 -4.01 4.79
N LEU A 266 16.89 -3.88 5.67
CA LEU A 266 17.76 -5.00 6.03
C LEU A 266 17.29 -5.59 7.35
N THR A 267 17.21 -6.92 7.43
CA THR A 267 16.83 -7.56 8.69
C THR A 267 17.98 -8.34 9.29
N GLU A 268 18.09 -8.29 10.61
CA GLU A 268 19.02 -9.09 11.37
C GLU A 268 18.22 -10.19 12.11
N GLY A 269 18.21 -11.42 11.57
CA GLY A 269 17.42 -12.53 12.15
C GLY A 269 16.45 -13.18 11.16
N PHE A 270 15.27 -13.58 11.64
CA PHE A 270 14.22 -14.20 10.82
C PHE A 270 14.66 -15.43 10.00
N LYS A 271 15.35 -16.38 10.65
CA LYS A 271 15.88 -17.58 9.98
C LYS A 271 14.81 -18.40 9.26
N GLN A 272 13.58 -18.42 9.77
CA GLN A 272 12.44 -19.13 9.19
C GLN A 272 11.51 -18.21 8.36
N GLY A 273 11.89 -16.96 8.15
CA GLY A 273 11.12 -16.02 7.34
C GLY A 273 11.16 -16.35 5.85
N ASP A 274 10.33 -15.70 5.06
CA ASP A 274 10.19 -15.88 3.61
C ASP A 274 10.97 -14.84 2.79
N LEU A 275 11.65 -13.90 3.45
CA LEU A 275 12.48 -12.90 2.78
C LEU A 275 13.73 -13.51 2.15
N PRO A 276 14.23 -12.93 1.03
CA PRO A 276 15.54 -13.28 0.48
C PRO A 276 16.64 -13.17 1.54
N LYS A 277 17.53 -14.16 1.60
CA LYS A 277 18.53 -14.31 2.66
C LYS A 277 19.96 -14.22 2.13
N ILE A 278 20.79 -13.46 2.84
CA ILE A 278 22.24 -13.55 2.77
C ILE A 278 22.71 -14.27 4.03
N GLU A 279 23.30 -15.46 3.86
CA GLU A 279 23.85 -16.20 4.98
C GLU A 279 25.29 -15.76 5.28
N VAL A 280 25.53 -15.37 6.53
CA VAL A 280 26.87 -15.06 7.04
C VAL A 280 27.43 -16.31 7.70
N HIS A 281 28.55 -16.79 7.17
CA HIS A 281 29.22 -17.99 7.59
C HIS A 281 30.64 -17.68 8.07
N ARG A 282 31.08 -18.40 9.11
CA ARG A 282 32.49 -18.48 9.51
C ARG A 282 32.85 -19.91 9.80
N SER A 283 33.91 -20.37 9.16
CA SER A 283 34.46 -21.73 9.32
C SER A 283 34.79 -22.06 10.78
N GLU A 284 35.27 -21.09 11.56
CA GLU A 284 35.57 -21.27 12.99
C GLU A 284 34.33 -21.50 13.87
N ARG A 285 33.13 -21.10 13.41
CA ARG A 285 31.87 -21.17 14.17
C ARG A 285 30.94 -22.28 13.70
N SER A 286 31.04 -22.67 12.43
CA SER A 286 30.18 -23.67 11.83
C SER A 286 30.89 -24.39 10.70
N ALA A 287 30.69 -25.70 10.60
CA ALA A 287 31.09 -26.48 9.44
C ALA A 287 30.02 -26.48 8.32
N THR A 288 28.80 -26.07 8.65
CA THR A 288 27.63 -26.15 7.75
C THR A 288 26.88 -24.84 7.68
N LEU A 289 26.23 -24.63 6.54
CA LEU A 289 25.30 -23.52 6.31
C LEU A 289 23.93 -23.84 6.95
N ILE A 290 23.27 -22.82 7.47
CA ILE A 290 21.91 -22.86 8.03
C ILE A 290 20.91 -23.14 6.92
N CYS A 291 20.98 -22.38 5.83
CA CYS A 291 20.02 -22.43 4.72
C CYS A 291 20.24 -23.61 3.76
N ARG A 292 21.33 -24.36 3.93
CA ARG A 292 21.68 -25.56 3.16
C ARG A 292 21.95 -26.78 4.05
N GLY A 293 21.46 -26.74 5.30
CA GLY A 293 21.52 -27.83 6.26
C GLY A 293 20.42 -28.86 6.04
N GLU A 294 19.67 -29.21 7.10
CA GLU A 294 18.61 -30.24 7.06
C GLU A 294 17.46 -29.93 6.09
N ASN A 295 17.18 -28.64 5.84
CA ASN A 295 16.20 -28.19 4.87
C ASN A 295 16.86 -27.20 3.89
N HIS A 296 16.64 -27.41 2.60
CA HIS A 296 17.13 -26.53 1.54
C HIS A 296 16.22 -25.29 1.45
N ASP A 297 16.70 -24.15 1.94
CA ASP A 297 15.93 -22.90 1.97
C ASP A 297 16.00 -22.17 0.61
N PRO A 298 14.94 -22.16 -0.21
CA PRO A 298 14.97 -21.58 -1.56
C PRO A 298 15.15 -20.06 -1.56
N THR A 299 15.00 -19.41 -0.40
CA THR A 299 15.15 -17.95 -0.29
C THR A 299 16.60 -17.50 -0.10
N LEU A 300 17.55 -18.42 0.07
CA LEU A 300 18.98 -18.07 0.10
C LEU A 300 19.39 -17.53 -1.27
N ILE A 301 19.96 -16.32 -1.28
CA ILE A 301 20.36 -15.63 -2.52
C ILE A 301 21.86 -15.36 -2.61
N ALA A 302 22.59 -15.42 -1.49
CA ALA A 302 24.04 -15.27 -1.44
C ALA A 302 24.60 -15.76 -0.09
N ILE A 303 25.90 -16.03 -0.05
CA ILE A 303 26.64 -16.36 1.17
C ILE A 303 27.81 -15.39 1.31
N ALA A 304 28.06 -14.92 2.54
CA ALA A 304 29.26 -14.18 2.92
C ALA A 304 30.08 -15.06 3.87
N SER A 305 31.28 -15.48 3.47
CA SER A 305 32.08 -16.48 4.19
C SER A 305 33.56 -16.10 4.26
N ASP A 306 34.24 -16.56 5.31
CA ASP A 306 35.71 -16.51 5.45
C ASP A 306 36.41 -17.74 4.84
N ALA A 307 35.64 -18.63 4.22
CA ALA A 307 36.08 -19.89 3.65
C ALA A 307 35.45 -20.13 2.28
N GLY A 308 36.20 -20.79 1.39
CA GLY A 308 35.67 -21.29 0.12
C GLY A 308 34.66 -22.40 0.39
N LEU A 309 33.41 -22.18 0.00
CA LEU A 309 32.32 -23.13 0.12
C LEU A 309 31.80 -23.47 -1.27
N GLU A 310 31.45 -24.72 -1.50
CA GLU A 310 30.65 -25.08 -2.67
C GLU A 310 29.21 -24.64 -2.42
N ALA A 311 28.71 -23.72 -3.25
CA ALA A 311 27.37 -23.16 -3.11
C ALA A 311 26.70 -22.98 -4.48
N ASP A 312 25.39 -23.12 -4.49
CA ASP A 312 24.48 -22.90 -5.62
C ASP A 312 24.10 -21.41 -5.79
N VAL A 313 24.61 -20.55 -4.91
CA VAL A 313 24.38 -19.11 -4.88
C VAL A 313 25.71 -18.35 -4.84
N PRO A 314 25.76 -17.06 -5.24
CA PRO A 314 26.96 -16.25 -5.15
C PRO A 314 27.62 -16.29 -3.77
N LEU A 315 28.94 -16.50 -3.76
CA LEU A 315 29.79 -16.49 -2.57
C LEU A 315 30.63 -15.22 -2.55
N PHE A 316 30.51 -14.44 -1.49
CA PHE A 316 31.29 -13.23 -1.22
C PHE A 316 32.28 -13.47 -0.08
N ASP A 317 33.44 -12.81 -0.15
CA ASP A 317 34.33 -12.70 1.01
C ASP A 317 33.60 -11.98 2.14
N LEU A 318 33.76 -12.46 3.37
CA LEU A 318 33.11 -11.88 4.55
C LEU A 318 33.45 -10.39 4.77
N ASN A 319 34.57 -9.90 4.23
CA ASN A 319 34.98 -8.50 4.31
C ASN A 319 34.57 -7.67 3.09
N ASP A 320 34.03 -8.28 2.04
CA ASP A 320 33.60 -7.59 0.81
C ASP A 320 32.18 -7.00 0.95
N ALA A 321 32.03 -6.06 1.88
CA ALA A 321 30.77 -5.34 2.07
C ALA A 321 30.36 -4.55 0.82
N ALA A 322 31.34 -4.05 0.05
CA ALA A 322 31.10 -3.28 -1.16
C ALA A 322 30.51 -4.14 -2.29
N GLY A 323 31.01 -5.37 -2.48
CA GLY A 323 30.47 -6.36 -3.40
C GLY A 323 29.08 -6.82 -3.00
N ILE A 324 28.86 -7.10 -1.72
CA ILE A 324 27.53 -7.46 -1.18
C ILE A 324 26.52 -6.33 -1.39
N ALA A 325 26.91 -5.08 -1.09
CA ALA A 325 26.05 -3.92 -1.34
C ALA A 325 25.76 -3.74 -2.84
N GLY A 326 26.76 -3.96 -3.70
CA GLY A 326 26.58 -3.93 -5.16
C GLY A 326 25.59 -4.97 -5.65
N PHE A 327 25.68 -6.20 -5.14
CA PHE A 327 24.74 -7.28 -5.43
C PHE A 327 23.32 -6.93 -4.98
N ILE A 328 23.16 -6.39 -3.77
CA ILE A 328 21.86 -5.93 -3.26
C ILE A 328 21.28 -4.85 -4.18
N VAL A 329 22.07 -3.83 -4.55
CA VAL A 329 21.59 -2.76 -5.43
C VAL A 329 21.15 -3.32 -6.78
N ALA A 330 21.97 -4.16 -7.41
CA ALA A 330 21.65 -4.74 -8.72
C ALA A 330 20.39 -5.60 -8.70
N LYS A 331 20.17 -6.34 -7.60
CA LYS A 331 19.04 -7.29 -7.50
C LYS A 331 17.73 -6.65 -7.05
N PHE A 332 17.80 -5.59 -6.24
CA PHE A 332 16.64 -5.05 -5.53
C PHE A 332 16.36 -3.56 -5.85
N LEU A 333 17.36 -2.78 -6.22
CA LEU A 333 17.21 -1.31 -6.28
C LEU A 333 17.41 -0.70 -7.67
N ALA A 334 18.01 -1.43 -8.61
CA ALA A 334 18.32 -0.96 -9.96
C ALA A 334 17.23 -1.29 -11.02
N GLN A 335 15.98 -1.47 -10.60
CA GLN A 335 14.83 -1.78 -11.48
C GLN A 335 13.91 -0.58 -11.66
#